data_AF-B9F5W7-F1
#
_entry.id   AF-B9F5W7-F1
#
_cell.length_a   1.000
_cell.length_b   1.000
_cell.length_c   1.000
_cell.angle_alpha   90.00
_cell.angle_beta   90.00
_cell.angle_gamma   90.00
#
_symmetry.space_group_name_H-M   'P 1'
#
loop_
_entity.id
_entity.type
_entity.pdbx_description
1 polymer ?
#
loop_
_entity_poly.entity_id
_entity_poly.type
_entity_poly.pdbx_seq_one_letter_code
_entity_poly.pdbx_strand_id
1 'polypeptide(L)'
;MSPSSSSSLIHGISISVSDDEEASGRVRILGPEKLQNLELPEVPEQNLSVQKVVYKSSLLHLGDDDSSRTEISRFNSFTGYQTLNEREESFKMKELTTLHCGFYNENGGFKVSDVDKDYMRSCSVVVATCAFGGGDDLHQPIGMTEVSIKKVCYVAFWDEVTRAAQEEEGNKIGENLMIGLWRIILVRDLPFSDQRLNGKIPKLISHRLFPMARYSIWVDSKSQFRRDPLGVLEALLWRSNSSLALSEHGARSSLYDEGKAIVKKHKATPEEVKIQLDQYRQDGIPDEKRFNGKKALAEASVIVRDHAPLTNLFMCLWFNEVVRFTSRDQLSFPYVLRRLRMPGVHLFPVCARKDLVNSFGHRRKAKPLARERR
;
A
#
# COMPACT_ATOMS: atom_id res chain seq x y z
N MET A 1 -7.15 41.82 14.55
CA MET A 1 -7.56 40.50 15.07
C MET A 1 -6.41 39.55 14.78
N SER A 2 -5.71 39.13 15.83
CA SER A 2 -4.48 38.32 15.74
C SER A 2 -4.79 36.90 15.25
N PRO A 3 -3.97 36.28 14.40
CA PRO A 3 -4.12 34.87 14.05
C PRO A 3 -3.55 33.99 15.16
N SER A 4 -4.34 33.02 15.61
CA SER A 4 -4.00 32.06 16.65
C SER A 4 -3.05 30.98 16.09
N SER A 5 -1.81 30.97 16.55
CA SER A 5 -0.86 29.87 16.34
C SER A 5 -1.20 28.69 17.25
N SER A 6 -1.50 27.51 16.69
CA SER A 6 -1.59 26.27 17.48
C SER A 6 -0.20 25.69 17.70
N SER A 7 0.28 25.73 18.94
CA SER A 7 1.49 25.06 19.40
C SER A 7 1.11 23.69 19.97
N SER A 8 1.70 22.61 19.44
CA SER A 8 1.72 21.30 20.09
C SER A 8 3.15 20.99 20.53
N LEU A 9 3.37 20.93 21.84
CA LEU A 9 4.64 20.61 22.48
C LEU A 9 4.85 19.09 22.51
N ILE A 10 5.83 18.60 21.76
CA ILE A 10 6.57 17.36 22.10
C ILE A 10 8.05 17.67 21.91
N HIS A 11 8.79 17.66 23.02
CA HIS A 11 10.26 17.67 23.13
C HIS A 11 11.03 18.58 22.13
N GLY A 12 11.21 19.85 22.53
CA GLY A 12 12.46 20.58 22.29
C GLY A 12 12.72 21.24 20.93
N ILE A 13 11.85 21.12 19.92
CA ILE A 13 11.99 21.91 18.68
C ILE A 13 10.63 22.49 18.27
N SER A 14 10.43 23.78 18.56
CA SER A 14 9.33 24.57 17.99
C SER A 14 9.67 24.91 16.54
N ILE A 15 9.10 24.19 15.58
CA ILE A 15 9.09 24.60 14.17
C ILE A 15 7.70 25.17 13.89
N SER A 16 7.60 26.50 13.84
CA SER A 16 6.44 27.20 13.31
C SER A 16 6.41 27.01 11.79
N VAL A 17 5.45 26.26 11.28
CA VAL A 17 5.19 26.17 9.83
C VAL A 17 4.35 27.38 9.47
N SER A 18 4.92 28.37 8.79
CA SER A 18 4.16 29.50 8.25
C SER A 18 3.39 29.09 7.00
N ASP A 19 2.17 29.61 6.83
CA ASP A 19 1.25 29.31 5.72
C ASP A 19 1.86 29.54 4.31
N ASP A 20 2.92 30.35 4.19
CA ASP A 20 3.66 30.56 2.94
C ASP A 20 4.50 29.34 2.48
N GLU A 21 4.77 28.35 3.33
CA GLU A 21 5.65 27.21 3.02
C GLU A 21 4.95 26.07 2.24
N GLU A 22 3.62 25.93 2.35
CA GLU A 22 2.82 24.96 1.58
C GLU A 22 2.81 25.32 0.07
N ALA A 23 3.11 26.57 -0.28
CA ALA A 23 3.07 27.09 -1.65
C ALA A 23 4.21 26.60 -2.56
N SER A 24 5.36 26.16 -2.02
CA SER A 24 6.49 25.72 -2.88
C SER A 24 6.32 24.30 -3.43
N GLY A 25 5.39 23.52 -2.88
CA GLY A 25 5.08 22.16 -3.32
C GLY A 25 6.20 21.12 -3.10
N ARG A 26 7.35 21.52 -2.55
CA ARG A 26 8.52 20.66 -2.33
C ARG A 26 8.47 19.94 -0.98
N VAL A 27 8.70 18.62 -0.98
CA VAL A 27 8.88 17.87 0.28
C VAL A 27 10.22 18.25 0.90
N ARG A 28 10.18 18.99 2.02
CA ARG A 28 11.37 19.36 2.80
C ARG A 28 11.78 18.22 3.71
N ILE A 29 12.77 17.45 3.24
CA ILE A 29 13.38 16.36 4.00
C ILE A 29 14.47 16.92 4.93
N LEU A 30 14.62 16.34 6.12
CA LEU A 30 15.72 16.65 7.03
C LEU A 30 17.09 16.44 6.34
N GLY A 31 18.06 17.28 6.69
CA GLY A 31 19.44 17.12 6.22
C GLY A 31 20.12 15.87 6.79
N PRO A 32 21.20 15.37 6.16
CA PRO A 32 21.86 14.13 6.56
C PRO A 32 22.26 14.05 8.04
N GLU A 33 22.80 15.14 8.61
CA GLU A 33 23.20 15.20 10.02
C GLU A 33 22.02 14.99 10.98
N LYS A 34 20.85 15.56 10.67
CA LYS A 34 19.65 15.38 11.47
C LYS A 34 19.07 13.97 11.32
N LEU A 35 19.18 13.37 10.14
CA LEU A 35 18.77 11.99 9.89
C LEU A 35 19.63 10.98 10.64
N GLN A 36 20.92 11.28 10.84
CA GLN A 36 21.85 10.39 11.53
C GLN A 36 21.40 10.08 12.97
N ASN A 37 20.91 11.10 13.66
CA ASN A 37 20.43 11.01 15.04
C ASN A 37 18.92 10.81 15.15
N LEU A 38 18.24 10.55 14.02
CA LEU A 38 16.80 10.36 14.02
C LEU A 38 16.44 8.98 14.58
N GLU A 39 15.65 9.00 15.64
CA GLU A 39 15.06 7.82 16.25
C GLU A 39 13.61 7.67 15.81
N LEU A 40 13.13 6.42 15.74
CA LEU A 40 11.72 6.18 15.46
C LEU A 40 10.94 6.63 16.71
N PRO A 41 9.92 7.49 16.57
CA PRO A 41 9.09 7.93 17.69
C PRO A 41 8.57 6.72 18.47
N GLU A 42 8.27 6.84 19.76
CA GLU A 42 7.55 5.79 20.48
C GLU A 42 6.14 5.60 19.88
N VAL A 43 5.54 4.42 20.05
CA VAL A 43 4.16 4.19 19.62
C VAL A 43 3.28 5.05 20.53
N PRO A 44 2.57 6.07 20.02
CA PRO A 44 1.76 6.89 20.88
C PRO A 44 0.63 6.04 21.48
N GLU A 45 0.35 6.19 22.77
CA GLU A 45 -0.89 5.72 23.39
C GLU A 45 -2.04 6.54 22.80
N GLN A 46 -2.52 6.14 21.62
CA GLN A 46 -3.67 6.79 21.03
C GLN A 46 -4.94 6.15 21.61
N ASN A 47 -5.81 6.99 22.19
CA ASN A 47 -7.21 6.64 22.49
C ASN A 47 -7.99 6.48 21.17
N LEU A 48 -7.62 5.48 20.37
CA LEU A 48 -8.32 5.13 19.13
C LEU A 48 -9.48 4.19 19.45
N SER A 49 -10.57 4.35 18.68
CA SER A 49 -11.71 3.45 18.72
C SER A 49 -11.39 2.01 18.29
N VAL A 50 -10.21 1.77 17.69
CA VAL A 50 -9.71 0.44 17.30
C VAL A 50 -8.36 0.22 17.96
N GLN A 51 -8.32 -0.70 18.91
CA GLN A 51 -7.11 -1.05 19.67
C GLN A 51 -6.44 -2.30 19.09
N LYS A 52 -7.21 -3.23 18.51
CA LYS A 52 -6.68 -4.48 17.98
C LYS A 52 -7.44 -4.94 16.73
N VAL A 53 -6.66 -5.39 15.74
CA VAL A 53 -7.17 -6.03 14.53
C VAL A 53 -6.78 -7.49 14.54
N VAL A 54 -7.77 -8.38 14.38
CA VAL A 54 -7.59 -9.82 14.26
C VAL A 54 -7.93 -10.24 12.85
N TYR A 55 -7.03 -11.02 12.23
CA TYR A 55 -7.22 -11.49 10.87
C TYR A 55 -7.86 -12.88 10.88
N LYS A 56 -8.95 -13.05 10.15
CA LYS A 56 -9.61 -14.36 10.00
C LYS A 56 -8.67 -15.38 9.34
N SER A 57 -8.75 -16.62 9.78
CA SER A 57 -8.04 -17.77 9.19
C SER A 57 -8.92 -19.02 9.16
N SER A 58 -8.61 -19.94 8.24
CA SER A 58 -9.37 -21.20 8.06
C SER A 58 -9.23 -22.18 9.23
N LEU A 59 -8.16 -22.07 10.04
CA LEU A 59 -7.95 -22.90 11.23
C LEU A 59 -9.04 -22.69 12.30
N LEU A 60 -9.76 -21.57 12.25
CA LEU A 60 -10.87 -21.24 13.16
C LEU A 60 -12.24 -21.73 12.65
N HIS A 61 -12.32 -22.27 11.43
CA HIS A 61 -13.56 -22.72 10.78
C HIS A 61 -13.35 -24.07 10.06
N LEU A 62 -13.16 -25.13 10.85
CA LEU A 62 -13.27 -26.51 10.38
C LEU A 62 -14.75 -26.81 10.09
N GLY A 63 -15.25 -26.52 8.89
CA GLY A 63 -16.62 -26.90 8.52
C GLY A 63 -17.25 -26.26 7.29
N ASP A 64 -16.61 -25.29 6.64
CA ASP A 64 -17.21 -24.68 5.44
C ASP A 64 -16.89 -25.52 4.20
N ASP A 65 -17.87 -26.32 3.80
CA ASP A 65 -17.87 -27.19 2.61
C ASP A 65 -17.69 -26.34 1.33
N ASP A 66 -16.63 -26.64 0.57
CA ASP A 66 -16.09 -25.86 -0.57
C ASP A 66 -16.87 -26.10 -1.88
N SER A 67 -18.00 -26.82 -1.82
CA SER A 67 -18.57 -27.54 -2.97
C SER A 67 -19.61 -26.78 -3.82
N SER A 68 -19.90 -25.50 -3.55
CA SER A 68 -20.96 -24.77 -4.30
C SER A 68 -20.63 -23.35 -4.75
N ARG A 69 -19.36 -22.91 -4.70
CA ARG A 69 -19.03 -21.49 -4.89
C ARG A 69 -18.54 -21.22 -6.32
N THR A 70 -19.42 -20.59 -7.10
CA THR A 70 -19.30 -20.25 -8.54
C THR A 70 -17.95 -19.61 -8.93
N GLU A 71 -17.45 -19.98 -10.12
CA GLU A 71 -16.22 -19.48 -10.80
C GLU A 71 -16.15 -17.95 -11.03
N ILE A 72 -17.17 -17.19 -10.59
CA ILE A 72 -17.35 -15.75 -10.84
C ILE A 72 -16.73 -14.89 -9.71
N SER A 73 -16.35 -15.50 -8.59
CA SER A 73 -15.79 -14.80 -7.43
C SER A 73 -14.27 -14.75 -7.48
N ARG A 74 -13.68 -13.54 -7.31
CA ARG A 74 -12.23 -13.34 -7.13
C ARG A 74 -11.72 -13.82 -5.75
N PHE A 75 -12.60 -14.29 -4.87
CA PHE A 75 -12.23 -14.90 -3.60
C PHE A 75 -11.69 -16.30 -3.79
N ASN A 76 -10.71 -16.66 -2.98
CA ASN A 76 -10.06 -17.96 -2.97
C ASN A 76 -9.52 -18.26 -1.55
N SER A 77 -8.81 -19.38 -1.41
CA SER A 77 -8.18 -19.77 -0.14
C SER A 77 -7.17 -18.75 0.42
N PHE A 78 -6.61 -17.84 -0.40
CA PHE A 78 -5.77 -16.75 0.09
C PHE A 78 -6.59 -15.66 0.79
N THR A 79 -7.70 -15.24 0.19
CA THR A 79 -8.51 -14.13 0.71
C THR A 79 -9.53 -14.58 1.75
N GLY A 80 -9.92 -15.85 1.69
CA GLY A 80 -11.17 -16.32 2.27
C GLY A 80 -12.38 -15.76 1.52
N TYR A 81 -13.57 -16.17 1.93
CA TYR A 81 -14.82 -15.90 1.23
C TYR A 81 -15.69 -14.91 2.01
N GLN A 82 -15.31 -13.63 2.00
CA GLN A 82 -16.04 -12.60 2.75
C GLN A 82 -17.46 -12.42 2.16
N THR A 83 -18.48 -12.60 3.00
CA THR A 83 -19.88 -12.31 2.67
C THR A 83 -20.17 -10.81 2.64
N LEU A 84 -21.31 -10.39 2.07
CA LEU A 84 -21.73 -8.99 2.12
C LEU A 84 -22.01 -8.51 3.55
N ASN A 85 -22.56 -9.38 4.41
CA ASN A 85 -22.78 -9.03 5.81
C ASN A 85 -21.45 -8.80 6.55
N GLU A 86 -20.46 -9.67 6.35
CA GLU A 86 -19.12 -9.47 6.93
C GLU A 86 -18.42 -8.23 6.37
N ARG A 87 -18.66 -7.90 5.10
CA ARG A 87 -18.21 -6.64 4.51
C ARG A 87 -18.81 -5.46 5.28
N GLU A 88 -20.13 -5.41 5.47
CA GLU A 88 -20.77 -4.30 6.19
C GLU A 88 -20.32 -4.20 7.65
N GLU A 89 -20.24 -5.34 8.35
CA GLU A 89 -19.75 -5.38 9.74
C GLU A 89 -18.30 -4.89 9.87
N SER A 90 -17.45 -5.15 8.87
CA SER A 90 -16.03 -4.76 8.92
C SER A 90 -15.80 -3.25 8.85
N PHE A 91 -16.81 -2.45 8.45
CA PHE A 91 -16.77 -0.99 8.48
C PHE A 91 -17.27 -0.39 9.80
N LYS A 92 -17.79 -1.21 10.73
CA LYS A 92 -18.20 -0.73 12.06
C LYS A 92 -16.98 -0.70 12.96
N MET A 93 -16.53 0.49 13.36
CA MET A 93 -15.38 0.66 14.24
C MET A 93 -15.67 0.08 15.62
N LYS A 94 -14.93 -0.96 16.00
CA LYS A 94 -14.97 -1.65 17.30
C LYS A 94 -13.55 -1.70 17.86
N GLU A 95 -13.41 -1.68 19.20
CA GLU A 95 -12.10 -1.77 19.86
C GLU A 95 -11.31 -3.00 19.40
N LEU A 96 -12.00 -4.13 19.29
CA LEU A 96 -11.51 -5.35 18.66
C LEU A 96 -12.27 -5.58 17.34
N THR A 97 -11.54 -5.57 16.22
CA THR A 97 -12.12 -5.81 14.89
C THR A 97 -11.56 -7.08 14.27
N THR A 98 -12.42 -8.01 13.84
CA THR A 98 -12.04 -9.25 13.15
C THR A 98 -12.45 -9.21 11.68
N LEU A 99 -11.52 -9.38 10.74
CA LEU A 99 -11.81 -9.30 9.29
C LEU A 99 -10.92 -10.18 8.42
N HIS A 100 -11.34 -10.38 7.17
CA HIS A 100 -10.49 -10.93 6.10
C HIS A 100 -9.41 -9.91 5.72
N CYS A 101 -8.18 -10.35 5.46
CA CYS A 101 -7.09 -9.47 5.04
C CYS A 101 -5.96 -10.23 4.30
N GLY A 102 -6.32 -11.20 3.45
CA GLY A 102 -5.36 -12.13 2.86
C GLY A 102 -4.78 -13.13 3.87
N PHE A 103 -3.99 -14.09 3.38
CA PHE A 103 -3.42 -15.20 4.16
C PHE A 103 -4.47 -15.92 5.04
N TYR A 104 -5.67 -16.15 4.49
CA TYR A 104 -6.76 -16.82 5.19
C TYR A 104 -6.45 -18.30 5.43
N ASN A 105 -5.99 -19.00 4.40
CA ASN A 105 -5.48 -20.36 4.47
C ASN A 105 -3.96 -20.36 4.23
N GLU A 106 -3.21 -21.16 5.00
CA GLU A 106 -1.77 -21.35 4.84
C GLU A 106 -1.38 -21.88 3.44
N ASN A 107 -2.27 -22.66 2.83
CA ASN A 107 -2.13 -23.19 1.48
C ASN A 107 -2.75 -22.28 0.40
N GLY A 108 -3.16 -21.05 0.78
CA GLY A 108 -3.78 -20.10 -0.13
C GLY A 108 -2.86 -19.51 -1.20
N GLY A 109 -1.54 -19.69 -1.08
CA GLY A 109 -0.55 -19.17 -2.02
C GLY A 109 0.26 -18.01 -1.46
N PHE A 110 0.95 -17.26 -2.34
CA PHE A 110 1.94 -16.24 -1.99
C PHE A 110 3.06 -16.81 -1.10
N LYS A 111 3.63 -17.95 -1.52
CA LYS A 111 4.67 -18.64 -0.75
C LYS A 111 6.01 -17.93 -0.89
N VAL A 112 6.65 -17.73 0.24
CA VAL A 112 7.97 -17.10 0.40
C VAL A 112 8.87 -18.06 1.19
N SER A 113 10.18 -18.06 0.92
CA SER A 113 11.12 -18.94 1.62
C SER A 113 11.21 -18.59 3.12
N ASP A 114 11.60 -19.54 3.96
CA ASP A 114 11.72 -19.27 5.40
C ASP A 114 12.84 -18.25 5.71
N VAL A 115 13.93 -18.28 4.94
CA VAL A 115 15.00 -17.28 5.00
C VAL A 115 14.48 -15.86 4.70
N ASP A 116 13.63 -15.73 3.69
CA ASP A 116 12.99 -14.46 3.36
C ASP A 116 11.97 -14.04 4.43
N LYS A 117 11.19 -14.98 4.99
CA LYS A 117 10.27 -14.68 6.10
C LYS A 117 11.00 -14.14 7.31
N ASP A 118 12.16 -14.72 7.66
CA ASP A 118 12.96 -14.26 8.79
C ASP A 118 13.57 -12.89 8.53
N TYR A 119 14.05 -12.64 7.31
CA TYR A 119 14.47 -11.30 6.90
C TYR A 119 13.31 -10.29 7.04
N MET A 120 12.12 -10.62 6.54
CA MET A 120 10.93 -9.75 6.62
C MET A 120 10.49 -9.49 8.07
N ARG A 121 10.60 -10.49 8.96
CA ARG A 121 10.35 -10.32 10.40
C ARG A 121 11.37 -9.42 11.09
N SER A 122 12.60 -9.33 10.57
CA SER A 122 13.63 -8.46 11.18
C SER A 122 13.43 -6.96 10.87
N CYS A 123 12.60 -6.64 9.88
CA CYS A 123 12.46 -5.26 9.38
C CYS A 123 11.58 -4.40 10.30
N SER A 124 12.16 -3.33 10.86
CA SER A 124 11.41 -2.31 11.62
C SER A 124 10.83 -1.21 10.73
N VAL A 125 11.50 -0.89 9.62
CA VAL A 125 11.06 0.02 8.57
C VAL A 125 11.33 -0.64 7.23
N VAL A 126 10.38 -0.54 6.30
CA VAL A 126 10.52 -1.15 4.98
C VAL A 126 10.17 -0.20 3.85
N VAL A 127 11.01 -0.14 2.82
CA VAL A 127 10.65 0.34 1.49
C VAL A 127 10.40 -0.88 0.62
N ALA A 128 9.22 -0.96 0.00
CA ALA A 128 8.81 -2.13 -0.78
C ALA A 128 8.33 -1.75 -2.19
N THR A 129 8.67 -2.60 -3.15
CA THR A 129 8.16 -2.59 -4.53
C THR A 129 7.85 -4.03 -4.98
N CYS A 130 7.18 -4.22 -6.11
CA CYS A 130 7.00 -5.54 -6.72
C CYS A 130 6.90 -5.49 -8.23
N ALA A 131 7.32 -6.57 -8.89
CA ALA A 131 7.02 -6.82 -10.29
C ALA A 131 6.62 -8.30 -10.44
N PHE A 132 5.47 -8.54 -11.08
CA PHE A 132 4.97 -9.88 -11.35
C PHE A 132 4.65 -10.01 -12.84
N GLY A 133 5.05 -11.13 -13.45
CA GLY A 133 4.85 -11.40 -14.87
C GLY A 133 5.84 -10.75 -15.83
N GLY A 134 7.09 -10.54 -15.41
CA GLY A 134 8.09 -9.84 -16.23
C GLY A 134 7.73 -8.37 -16.40
N GLY A 135 7.43 -7.71 -15.28
CA GLY A 135 6.94 -6.33 -15.22
C GLY A 135 7.99 -5.26 -15.53
N ASP A 136 7.95 -4.15 -14.80
CA ASP A 136 8.86 -3.02 -15.00
C ASP A 136 10.27 -3.31 -14.44
N ASP A 137 11.23 -2.43 -14.79
CA ASP A 137 12.60 -2.51 -14.30
C ASP A 137 12.74 -2.30 -12.81
N LEU A 138 13.78 -2.90 -12.24
CA LEU A 138 14.19 -2.63 -10.88
C LEU A 138 15.12 -1.41 -10.80
N HIS A 139 14.53 -0.24 -10.66
CA HIS A 139 15.31 0.98 -10.43
C HIS A 139 15.88 1.02 -9.02
N GLN A 140 17.20 1.23 -8.91
CA GLN A 140 17.87 1.37 -7.62
C GLN A 140 17.41 2.64 -6.89
N PRO A 141 17.13 2.59 -5.57
CA PRO A 141 16.84 3.79 -4.82
C PRO A 141 18.06 4.71 -4.79
N ILE A 142 17.83 6.02 -4.87
CA ILE A 142 18.89 7.03 -4.85
C ILE A 142 18.67 8.03 -3.72
N GLY A 143 19.75 8.61 -3.21
CA GLY A 143 19.69 9.62 -2.15
C GLY A 143 19.45 9.05 -0.74
N MET A 144 19.79 7.77 -0.53
CA MET A 144 19.75 7.15 0.80
C MET A 144 21.01 7.49 1.59
N THR A 145 20.83 7.90 2.84
CA THR A 145 21.95 8.05 3.78
C THR A 145 22.44 6.68 4.26
N GLU A 146 23.68 6.61 4.75
CA GLU A 146 24.23 5.37 5.34
C GLU A 146 23.39 4.86 6.51
N VAL A 147 22.84 5.77 7.32
CA VAL A 147 21.96 5.43 8.45
C VAL A 147 20.69 4.76 7.95
N SER A 148 20.06 5.30 6.91
CA SER A 148 18.87 4.69 6.32
C SER A 148 19.17 3.36 5.64
N ILE A 149 20.34 3.19 5.01
CA ILE A 149 20.76 1.89 4.44
C ILE A 149 20.88 0.82 5.54
N LYS A 150 21.32 1.20 6.75
CA LYS A 150 21.45 0.26 7.89
C LYS A 150 20.12 0.00 8.62
N LYS A 151 19.26 1.02 8.74
CA LYS A 151 18.02 0.95 9.54
C LYS A 151 16.78 0.49 8.74
N VAL A 152 16.81 0.58 7.41
CA VAL A 152 15.64 0.34 6.55
C VAL A 152 15.87 -0.85 5.64
N CYS A 153 14.91 -1.78 5.63
CA CYS A 153 14.88 -2.86 4.65
C CYS A 153 14.38 -2.33 3.30
N TYR A 154 15.03 -2.72 2.22
CA TYR A 154 14.58 -2.43 0.86
C TYR A 154 14.22 -3.76 0.20
N VAL A 155 12.94 -3.98 -0.10
CA VAL A 155 12.43 -5.27 -0.58
C VAL A 155 11.75 -5.13 -1.95
N ALA A 156 12.12 -6.02 -2.87
CA ALA A 156 11.43 -6.18 -4.16
C ALA A 156 10.85 -7.59 -4.27
N PHE A 157 9.53 -7.68 -4.42
CA PHE A 157 8.83 -8.96 -4.61
C PHE A 157 8.73 -9.31 -6.08
N TRP A 158 9.25 -10.47 -6.47
CA TRP A 158 9.22 -11.00 -7.84
C TRP A 158 8.57 -12.37 -7.91
N ASP A 159 8.01 -12.71 -9.06
CA ASP A 159 7.70 -14.10 -9.42
C ASP A 159 8.80 -14.70 -10.30
N GLU A 160 8.74 -16.02 -10.52
CA GLU A 160 9.74 -16.72 -11.33
C GLU A 160 9.81 -16.20 -12.77
N VAL A 161 8.69 -15.71 -13.33
CA VAL A 161 8.66 -15.08 -14.66
C VAL A 161 9.46 -13.78 -14.66
N THR A 162 9.27 -12.93 -13.65
CA THR A 162 10.02 -11.67 -13.51
C THR A 162 11.50 -11.94 -13.26
N ARG A 163 11.83 -12.92 -12.43
CA ARG A 163 13.22 -13.36 -12.19
C ARG A 163 13.91 -13.73 -13.52
N ALA A 164 13.29 -14.59 -14.32
CA ALA A 164 13.85 -15.04 -15.59
C ALA A 164 14.04 -13.87 -16.58
N ALA A 165 13.03 -13.01 -16.74
CA ALA A 165 13.11 -11.86 -17.62
C ALA A 165 14.21 -10.86 -17.20
N GLN A 166 14.36 -10.62 -15.90
CA GLN A 166 15.39 -9.72 -15.37
C GLN A 166 16.80 -10.31 -15.52
N GLU A 167 16.95 -11.62 -15.32
CA GLU A 167 18.22 -12.32 -15.53
C GLU A 167 18.68 -12.29 -16.99
N GLU A 168 17.75 -12.43 -17.96
CA GLU A 168 18.05 -12.26 -19.39
C GLU A 168 18.56 -10.86 -19.74
N GLU A 169 18.10 -9.84 -19.03
CA GLU A 169 18.57 -8.45 -19.15
C GLU A 169 19.87 -8.17 -18.35
N GLY A 170 20.43 -9.18 -17.68
CA GLY A 170 21.66 -9.07 -16.91
C GLY A 170 21.47 -8.68 -15.44
N ASN A 171 20.23 -8.50 -14.98
CA ASN A 171 19.91 -8.21 -13.57
C ASN A 171 19.86 -9.50 -12.75
N LYS A 172 21.04 -10.06 -12.47
CA LYS A 172 21.19 -11.31 -11.71
C LYS A 172 21.11 -11.07 -10.21
N ILE A 173 20.35 -11.92 -9.54
CA ILE A 173 20.26 -11.95 -8.08
C ILE A 173 21.61 -12.47 -7.53
N GLY A 174 22.27 -11.70 -6.67
CA GLY A 174 23.52 -12.12 -6.03
C GLY A 174 23.31 -13.27 -5.04
N GLU A 175 24.41 -13.90 -4.59
CA GLU A 175 24.36 -14.99 -3.60
C GLU A 175 23.74 -14.56 -2.26
N ASN A 176 23.88 -13.29 -1.91
CA ASN A 176 23.23 -12.65 -0.77
C ASN A 176 21.75 -12.33 -1.00
N LEU A 177 21.19 -12.75 -2.14
CA LEU A 177 19.83 -12.53 -2.59
C LEU A 177 19.46 -11.05 -2.81
N MET A 178 20.47 -10.23 -3.09
CA MET A 178 20.35 -8.79 -3.34
C MET A 178 20.61 -8.42 -4.81
N ILE A 179 20.02 -7.32 -5.25
CA ILE A 179 20.44 -6.54 -6.42
C ILE A 179 20.58 -5.08 -6.00
N GLY A 180 21.82 -4.61 -5.86
CA GLY A 180 22.11 -3.30 -5.25
C GLY A 180 21.56 -3.23 -3.82
N LEU A 181 20.70 -2.26 -3.54
CA LEU A 181 20.04 -2.13 -2.23
C LEU A 181 18.87 -3.09 -2.04
N TRP A 182 18.28 -3.61 -3.11
CA TRP A 182 17.05 -4.40 -3.03
C TRP A 182 17.33 -5.84 -2.63
N ARG A 183 16.71 -6.30 -1.54
CA ARG A 183 16.51 -7.73 -1.25
C ARG A 183 15.43 -8.26 -2.17
N ILE A 184 15.79 -9.21 -3.02
CA ILE A 184 14.83 -9.84 -3.94
C ILE A 184 14.15 -11.01 -3.24
N ILE A 185 12.83 -10.93 -3.09
CA ILE A 185 12.02 -11.99 -2.50
C ILE A 185 11.23 -12.65 -3.62
N LEU A 186 11.54 -13.93 -3.88
CA LEU A 186 10.82 -14.73 -4.86
C LEU A 186 9.54 -15.29 -4.25
N VAL A 187 8.42 -14.92 -4.87
CA VAL A 187 7.07 -15.36 -4.51
C VAL A 187 6.66 -16.49 -5.44
N ARG A 188 6.29 -17.63 -4.85
CA ARG A 188 5.73 -18.79 -5.54
C ARG A 188 4.24 -18.92 -5.26
N ASP A 189 3.56 -19.71 -6.08
CA ASP A 189 2.12 -20.00 -5.94
C ASP A 189 1.29 -18.72 -5.81
N LEU A 190 1.41 -17.80 -6.76
CA LEU A 190 0.65 -16.55 -6.76
C LEU A 190 -0.87 -16.84 -6.68
N PRO A 191 -1.61 -16.20 -5.75
CA PRO A 191 -3.00 -16.56 -5.49
C PRO A 191 -3.98 -16.15 -6.59
N PHE A 192 -3.60 -15.19 -7.45
CA PHE A 192 -4.47 -14.70 -8.52
C PHE A 192 -3.83 -14.92 -9.89
N SER A 193 -4.66 -15.15 -10.91
CA SER A 193 -4.21 -15.10 -12.32
C SER A 193 -3.89 -13.67 -12.76
N ASP A 194 -4.59 -12.65 -12.24
CA ASP A 194 -4.28 -11.23 -12.47
C ASP A 194 -3.04 -10.81 -11.67
N GLN A 195 -1.92 -10.67 -12.37
CA GLN A 195 -0.66 -10.16 -11.82
C GLN A 195 -0.79 -8.77 -11.19
N ARG A 196 -1.70 -7.91 -11.68
CA ARG A 196 -1.95 -6.60 -11.07
C ARG A 196 -2.59 -6.77 -9.69
N LEU A 197 -3.47 -7.75 -9.52
CA LEU A 197 -4.09 -8.07 -8.24
C LEU A 197 -3.07 -8.68 -7.27
N ASN A 198 -2.19 -9.56 -7.74
CA ASN A 198 -1.06 -10.04 -6.94
C ASN A 198 -0.17 -8.90 -6.42
N GLY A 199 0.09 -7.89 -7.26
CA GLY A 199 0.83 -6.69 -6.85
C GLY A 199 0.14 -5.85 -5.76
N LYS A 200 -1.15 -6.09 -5.49
CA LYS A 200 -1.87 -5.43 -4.39
C LYS A 200 -1.54 -6.04 -3.03
N ILE A 201 -1.02 -7.26 -2.98
CA ILE A 201 -0.62 -7.92 -1.73
C ILE A 201 0.52 -7.15 -1.06
N PRO A 202 1.71 -7.00 -1.66
CA PRO A 202 2.79 -6.25 -1.03
C PRO A 202 2.50 -4.75 -0.96
N LYS A 203 1.60 -4.22 -1.81
CA LYS A 203 1.18 -2.81 -1.80
C LYS A 203 0.25 -2.44 -0.65
N LEU A 204 -0.83 -3.18 -0.46
CA LEU A 204 -1.91 -2.80 0.44
C LEU A 204 -1.73 -3.47 1.80
N ILE A 205 -1.30 -4.73 1.86
CA ILE A 205 -1.23 -5.49 3.11
C ILE A 205 0.22 -5.76 3.55
N SER A 206 1.14 -4.79 3.40
CA SER A 206 2.54 -4.98 3.85
C SER A 206 2.63 -5.29 5.34
N HIS A 207 1.72 -4.82 6.18
CA HIS A 207 1.69 -5.16 7.60
C HIS A 207 1.45 -6.65 7.86
N ARG A 208 0.84 -7.38 6.92
CA ARG A 208 0.74 -8.86 6.97
C ARG A 208 2.05 -9.55 6.58
N LEU A 209 2.89 -8.88 5.81
CA LEU A 209 4.17 -9.38 5.31
C LEU A 209 5.33 -9.08 6.28
N PHE A 210 5.31 -7.92 6.92
CA PHE A 210 6.37 -7.45 7.82
C PHE A 210 5.79 -7.25 9.22
N PRO A 211 5.61 -8.32 10.01
CA PRO A 211 4.85 -8.26 11.28
C PRO A 211 5.53 -7.42 12.37
N MET A 212 6.83 -7.18 12.26
CA MET A 212 7.59 -6.32 13.19
C MET A 212 7.84 -4.92 12.65
N ALA A 213 7.40 -4.62 11.42
CA ALA A 213 7.56 -3.28 10.86
C ALA A 213 6.60 -2.31 11.55
N ARG A 214 7.13 -1.14 11.90
CA ARG A 214 6.34 -0.02 12.43
C ARG A 214 5.88 0.91 11.31
N TYR A 215 6.67 0.98 10.24
CA TYR A 215 6.41 1.84 9.09
C TYR A 215 6.74 1.13 7.78
N SER A 216 6.00 1.46 6.73
CA SER A 216 6.31 1.02 5.36
C SER A 216 6.11 2.12 4.34
N ILE A 217 6.98 2.15 3.34
CA ILE A 217 6.87 2.97 2.13
C ILE A 217 6.69 2.03 0.94
N TRP A 218 5.51 2.07 0.32
CA TRP A 218 5.28 1.43 -0.97
C TRP A 218 5.75 2.33 -2.10
N VAL A 219 6.44 1.77 -3.09
CA VAL A 219 6.85 2.45 -4.34
C VAL A 219 6.47 1.59 -5.54
N ASP A 220 5.65 2.12 -6.43
CA ASP A 220 5.24 1.45 -7.67
C ASP A 220 6.46 1.11 -8.55
N SER A 221 6.46 -0.06 -9.20
CA SER A 221 7.63 -0.59 -9.94
C SER A 221 8.13 0.32 -11.06
N LYS A 222 7.22 1.07 -11.68
CA LYS A 222 7.54 2.09 -12.68
C LYS A 222 8.19 3.37 -12.11
N SER A 223 8.56 3.38 -10.83
CA SER A 223 9.08 4.56 -10.14
C SER A 223 10.39 4.25 -9.45
N GLN A 224 11.37 5.16 -9.58
CA GLN A 224 12.59 5.13 -8.79
C GLN A 224 12.43 6.00 -7.56
N PHE A 225 12.62 5.42 -6.38
CA PHE A 225 12.60 6.16 -5.12
C PHE A 225 13.86 7.02 -4.97
N ARG A 226 13.70 8.32 -4.70
CA ARG A 226 14.81 9.29 -4.76
C ARG A 226 14.95 10.19 -3.53
N ARG A 227 14.37 9.79 -2.40
CA ARG A 227 14.41 10.53 -1.14
C ARG A 227 14.67 9.56 0.01
N ASP A 228 15.44 10.00 1.00
CA ASP A 228 15.76 9.19 2.17
C ASP A 228 14.47 8.77 2.93
N PRO A 229 14.26 7.46 3.18
CA PRO A 229 13.01 6.95 3.74
C PRO A 229 12.71 7.48 5.14
N LEU A 230 13.72 7.63 6.01
CA LEU A 230 13.50 8.13 7.36
C LEU A 230 13.06 9.60 7.31
N GLY A 231 13.66 10.37 6.42
CA GLY A 231 13.24 11.73 6.16
C GLY A 231 11.84 11.85 5.56
N VAL A 232 11.43 10.89 4.72
CA VAL A 232 10.08 10.83 4.14
C VAL A 232 9.04 10.51 5.22
N LEU A 233 9.34 9.57 6.13
CA LEU A 233 8.48 9.27 7.28
C LEU A 233 8.29 10.51 8.17
N GLU A 234 9.39 11.17 8.50
CA GLU A 234 9.35 12.38 9.32
C GLU A 234 8.52 13.49 8.67
N ALA A 235 8.76 13.77 7.38
CA ALA A 235 8.10 14.86 6.68
C ALA A 235 6.61 14.61 6.41
N LEU A 236 6.22 13.36 6.13
CA LEU A 236 4.85 13.04 5.66
C LEU A 236 3.94 12.40 6.71
N LEU A 237 4.51 11.81 7.78
CA LEU A 237 3.75 11.24 8.88
C LEU A 237 3.93 12.05 10.15
N TRP A 238 5.17 12.24 10.61
CA TRP A 238 5.41 12.76 11.96
C TRP A 238 5.09 14.25 12.08
N ARG A 239 5.56 15.08 11.14
CA ARG A 239 5.25 16.53 11.13
C ARG A 239 3.76 16.82 11.01
N SER A 240 3.03 15.99 10.26
CA SER A 240 1.59 16.17 10.05
C SER A 240 0.72 15.35 11.00
N ASN A 241 1.32 14.73 12.03
CA ASN A 241 0.65 13.82 12.97
C ASN A 241 -0.32 12.85 12.25
N SER A 242 0.17 12.23 11.18
CA SER A 242 -0.59 11.40 10.26
C SER A 242 -0.09 9.96 10.29
N SER A 243 -1.00 9.02 10.06
CA SER A 243 -0.70 7.59 10.03
C SER A 243 -0.61 7.04 8.62
N LEU A 244 -1.21 7.74 7.64
CA LEU A 244 -1.21 7.37 6.24
C LEU A 244 -0.99 8.61 5.38
N ALA A 245 -0.06 8.55 4.44
CA ALA A 245 0.19 9.62 3.49
C ALA A 245 0.31 9.07 2.06
N LEU A 246 -0.40 9.71 1.13
CA LEU A 246 -0.36 9.42 -0.29
C LEU A 246 -0.79 10.64 -1.10
N SER A 247 -0.40 10.68 -2.37
CA SER A 247 -0.64 11.83 -3.24
C SER A 247 -2.10 11.98 -3.61
N GLU A 248 -2.57 13.22 -3.72
CA GLU A 248 -3.78 13.55 -4.46
C GLU A 248 -3.69 13.07 -5.91
N HIS A 249 -4.82 12.74 -6.50
CA HIS A 249 -4.88 12.35 -7.90
C HIS A 249 -4.70 13.55 -8.84
N GLY A 250 -3.83 13.42 -9.84
CA GLY A 250 -3.39 14.56 -10.64
C GLY A 250 -4.40 15.16 -11.61
N ALA A 251 -5.41 14.40 -12.04
CA ALA A 251 -6.39 14.89 -13.02
C ALA A 251 -7.81 15.00 -12.46
N ARG A 252 -8.36 13.88 -11.97
CA ARG A 252 -9.73 13.77 -11.48
C ARG A 252 -9.80 13.87 -9.96
N SER A 253 -11.00 14.17 -9.47
CA SER A 253 -11.31 14.29 -8.04
C SER A 253 -12.55 13.49 -7.62
N SER A 254 -13.38 13.08 -8.58
CA SER A 254 -14.56 12.22 -8.37
C SER A 254 -14.21 10.77 -8.68
N LEU A 255 -14.70 9.86 -7.83
CA LEU A 255 -14.58 8.41 -8.05
C LEU A 255 -15.42 7.93 -9.25
N TYR A 256 -16.57 8.56 -9.50
CA TYR A 256 -17.45 8.22 -10.62
C TYR A 256 -16.88 8.70 -11.95
N ASP A 257 -16.25 9.88 -11.98
CA ASP A 257 -15.49 10.34 -13.15
C ASP A 257 -14.23 9.51 -13.39
N GLU A 258 -13.57 9.02 -12.34
CA GLU A 258 -12.47 8.04 -12.48
C GLU A 258 -12.97 6.75 -13.13
N GLY A 259 -14.14 6.25 -12.74
CA GLY A 259 -14.77 5.09 -13.36
C GLY A 259 -14.91 5.23 -14.88
N LYS A 260 -15.47 6.36 -15.35
CA LYS A 260 -15.58 6.67 -16.78
C LYS A 260 -14.20 6.67 -17.46
N ALA A 261 -13.18 7.23 -16.80
CA ALA A 261 -11.83 7.29 -17.35
C ALA A 261 -11.14 5.91 -17.40
N ILE A 262 -11.40 5.04 -16.43
CA ILE A 262 -10.91 3.66 -16.41
C ILE A 262 -11.47 2.89 -17.60
N VAL A 263 -12.78 2.97 -17.83
CA VAL A 263 -13.46 2.32 -18.96
C VAL A 263 -12.93 2.85 -20.28
N LYS A 264 -12.88 4.19 -20.46
CA LYS A 264 -12.36 4.83 -21.68
C LYS A 264 -10.92 4.42 -22.00
N LYS A 265 -10.10 4.17 -20.98
CA LYS A 265 -8.70 3.74 -21.12
C LYS A 265 -8.53 2.22 -21.21
N HIS A 266 -9.62 1.46 -21.32
CA HIS A 266 -9.62 -0.01 -21.37
C HIS A 266 -8.84 -0.63 -20.20
N LYS A 267 -8.95 -0.01 -19.03
CA LYS A 267 -8.22 -0.42 -17.82
C LYS A 267 -8.97 -1.48 -17.01
N ALA A 268 -10.27 -1.56 -17.16
CA ALA A 268 -11.16 -2.61 -16.64
C ALA A 268 -12.37 -2.66 -17.56
N THR A 269 -13.15 -3.75 -17.53
CA THR A 269 -14.34 -3.81 -18.40
C THR A 269 -15.42 -2.83 -17.91
N PRO A 270 -16.30 -2.35 -18.81
CA PRO A 270 -17.44 -1.53 -18.41
C PRO A 270 -18.29 -2.18 -17.30
N GLU A 271 -18.50 -3.49 -17.40
CA GLU A 271 -19.33 -4.28 -16.48
C GLU A 271 -18.70 -4.34 -15.09
N GLU A 272 -17.41 -4.65 -14.99
CA GLU A 272 -16.69 -4.70 -13.72
C GLU A 272 -16.72 -3.35 -12.99
N VAL A 273 -16.52 -2.25 -13.73
CA VAL A 273 -16.58 -0.90 -13.16
C VAL A 273 -18.00 -0.54 -12.76
N LYS A 274 -19.01 -0.89 -13.57
CA LYS A 274 -20.42 -0.63 -13.27
C LYS A 274 -20.85 -1.31 -11.97
N ILE A 275 -20.53 -2.59 -11.80
CA ILE A 275 -20.87 -3.36 -10.58
C ILE A 275 -20.29 -2.66 -9.34
N GLN A 276 -19.02 -2.25 -9.38
CA GLN A 276 -18.37 -1.57 -8.25
C GLN A 276 -19.06 -0.23 -7.92
N LEU A 277 -19.28 0.61 -8.94
CA LEU A 277 -19.84 1.94 -8.74
C LEU A 277 -21.31 1.91 -8.31
N ASP A 278 -22.09 0.95 -8.82
CA ASP A 278 -23.48 0.77 -8.42
C ASP A 278 -23.58 0.32 -6.97
N GLN A 279 -22.70 -0.60 -6.52
CA GLN A 279 -22.62 -0.94 -5.10
C GLN A 279 -22.28 0.30 -4.26
N TYR A 280 -21.30 1.11 -4.69
CA TYR A 280 -20.91 2.30 -3.93
C TYR A 280 -22.02 3.35 -3.86
N ARG A 281 -22.87 3.46 -4.90
CA ARG A 281 -24.08 4.29 -4.85
C ARG A 281 -25.11 3.74 -3.87
N GLN A 282 -25.35 2.43 -3.87
CA GLN A 282 -26.26 1.78 -2.93
C GLN A 282 -25.79 1.95 -1.49
N ASP A 283 -24.48 1.91 -1.26
CA ASP A 283 -23.83 2.17 0.02
C ASP A 283 -23.87 3.66 0.45
N GLY A 284 -24.49 4.54 -0.36
CA GLY A 284 -24.68 5.95 -0.06
C GLY A 284 -23.44 6.82 -0.27
N ILE A 285 -22.45 6.38 -1.05
CA ILE A 285 -21.25 7.19 -1.31
C ILE A 285 -21.58 8.36 -2.24
N PRO A 286 -21.33 9.61 -1.81
CA PRO A 286 -21.64 10.76 -2.63
C PRO A 286 -20.61 10.96 -3.76
N ASP A 287 -21.01 11.68 -4.82
CA ASP A 287 -20.09 12.17 -5.86
C ASP A 287 -19.31 13.44 -5.44
N GLU A 288 -19.06 13.58 -4.13
CA GLU A 288 -18.27 14.67 -3.61
C GLU A 288 -16.82 14.56 -4.09
N LYS A 289 -16.32 15.66 -4.64
CA LYS A 289 -14.98 15.74 -5.22
C LYS A 289 -13.89 15.98 -4.17
N ARG A 290 -14.28 16.39 -2.95
CA ARG A 290 -13.36 16.72 -1.87
C ARG A 290 -13.65 15.90 -0.62
N PHE A 291 -12.60 15.73 0.18
CA PHE A 291 -12.61 15.17 1.52
C PHE A 291 -11.65 16.01 2.36
N ASN A 292 -12.15 16.64 3.43
CA ASN A 292 -11.37 17.58 4.27
C ASN A 292 -10.58 18.64 3.46
N GLY A 293 -11.24 19.26 2.47
CA GLY A 293 -10.64 20.31 1.64
C GLY A 293 -9.70 19.85 0.52
N LYS A 294 -9.20 18.61 0.55
CA LYS A 294 -8.33 17.99 -0.48
C LYS A 294 -9.14 17.14 -1.46
N LYS A 295 -8.57 16.74 -2.60
CA LYS A 295 -9.24 15.83 -3.54
C LYS A 295 -9.50 14.49 -2.86
N ALA A 296 -10.72 13.97 -2.97
CA ALA A 296 -11.07 12.67 -2.41
C ALA A 296 -10.36 11.50 -3.11
N LEU A 297 -9.95 11.71 -4.36
CA LEU A 297 -9.26 10.72 -5.18
C LEU A 297 -7.73 10.84 -5.00
N ALA A 298 -7.06 9.70 -4.83
CA ALA A 298 -5.62 9.62 -4.62
C ALA A 298 -4.88 8.86 -5.74
N GLU A 299 -3.59 9.16 -5.88
CA GLU A 299 -2.64 8.41 -6.68
C GLU A 299 -1.70 7.62 -5.77
N ALA A 300 -1.99 6.33 -5.63
CA ALA A 300 -1.29 5.43 -4.74
C ALA A 300 0.01 4.86 -5.33
N SER A 301 0.77 5.63 -6.12
CA SER A 301 2.07 5.17 -6.64
C SER A 301 3.18 5.23 -5.60
N VAL A 302 2.98 6.05 -4.56
CA VAL A 302 3.75 6.03 -3.31
C VAL A 302 2.75 6.03 -2.17
N ILE A 303 2.91 5.13 -1.20
CA ILE A 303 2.11 5.09 0.03
C ILE A 303 3.07 5.05 1.20
N VAL A 304 2.99 6.03 2.09
CA VAL A 304 3.79 6.11 3.31
C VAL A 304 2.84 5.87 4.47
N ARG A 305 3.13 4.92 5.36
CA ARG A 305 2.21 4.58 6.45
C ARG A 305 2.91 4.01 7.67
N ASP A 306 2.27 4.20 8.83
CA ASP A 306 2.50 3.38 10.00
C ASP A 306 1.73 2.05 9.90
N HIS A 307 2.02 1.12 10.81
CA HIS A 307 1.31 -0.15 10.96
C HIS A 307 0.48 -0.17 12.24
N ALA A 308 -0.10 0.98 12.64
CA ALA A 308 -1.02 1.05 13.77
C ALA A 308 -2.32 0.26 13.49
N PRO A 309 -3.06 -0.20 14.52
CA PRO A 309 -4.28 -0.99 14.33
C PRO A 309 -5.30 -0.35 13.38
N LEU A 310 -5.59 0.94 13.52
CA LEU A 310 -6.54 1.65 12.64
C LEU A 310 -6.05 1.72 11.18
N THR A 311 -4.76 1.97 10.97
CA THR A 311 -4.15 1.97 9.63
C THR A 311 -4.21 0.58 9.02
N ASN A 312 -3.91 -0.47 9.78
CA ASN A 312 -3.99 -1.85 9.31
C ASN A 312 -5.43 -2.22 8.92
N LEU A 313 -6.42 -1.84 9.74
CA LEU A 313 -7.84 -1.99 9.39
C LEU A 313 -8.18 -1.31 8.07
N PHE A 314 -7.81 -0.04 7.90
CA PHE A 314 -8.03 0.71 6.67
C PHE A 314 -7.41 0.00 5.46
N MET A 315 -6.15 -0.41 5.59
CA MET A 315 -5.41 -1.06 4.52
C MET A 315 -6.01 -2.44 4.15
N CYS A 316 -6.49 -3.21 5.13
CA CYS A 316 -7.20 -4.47 4.90
C CYS A 316 -8.53 -4.26 4.18
N LEU A 317 -9.33 -3.28 4.59
CA LEU A 317 -10.60 -2.95 3.93
C LEU A 317 -10.37 -2.49 2.49
N TRP A 318 -9.34 -1.69 2.27
CA TRP A 318 -8.96 -1.28 0.92
C TRP A 318 -8.56 -2.47 0.05
N PHE A 319 -7.76 -3.40 0.58
CA PHE A 319 -7.43 -4.64 -0.11
C PHE A 319 -8.66 -5.50 -0.43
N ASN A 320 -9.58 -5.66 0.52
CA ASN A 320 -10.81 -6.45 0.34
C ASN A 320 -11.70 -5.89 -0.78
N GLU A 321 -11.85 -4.57 -0.85
CA GLU A 321 -12.61 -3.91 -1.93
C GLU A 321 -11.95 -4.08 -3.30
N VAL A 322 -10.61 -4.04 -3.34
CA VAL A 322 -9.83 -4.30 -4.55
C VAL A 322 -9.97 -5.75 -5.04
N VAL A 323 -10.00 -6.71 -4.12
CA VAL A 323 -10.23 -8.13 -4.42
C VAL A 323 -11.66 -8.32 -4.92
N ARG A 324 -12.66 -7.81 -4.18
CA ARG A 324 -14.08 -8.02 -4.47
C ARG A 324 -14.50 -7.47 -5.82
N PHE A 325 -14.00 -6.28 -6.17
CA PHE A 325 -14.46 -5.54 -7.35
C PHE A 325 -13.38 -5.47 -8.42
N THR A 326 -12.73 -4.32 -8.59
CA THR A 326 -11.70 -4.12 -9.62
C THR A 326 -10.31 -3.97 -8.97
N SER A 327 -9.26 -4.40 -9.69
CA SER A 327 -7.88 -4.15 -9.26
C SER A 327 -7.45 -2.66 -9.37
N ARG A 328 -8.42 -1.76 -9.64
CA ARG A 328 -8.25 -0.30 -9.73
C ARG A 328 -8.50 0.33 -8.35
N ASP A 329 -7.43 0.30 -7.55
CA ASP A 329 -7.36 0.89 -6.21
C ASP A 329 -7.81 2.35 -6.10
N GLN A 330 -7.77 3.11 -7.20
CA GLN A 330 -8.30 4.47 -7.31
C GLN A 330 -9.82 4.55 -7.05
N LEU A 331 -10.58 3.49 -7.33
CA LEU A 331 -12.02 3.47 -7.05
C LEU A 331 -12.32 3.12 -5.58
N SER A 332 -11.59 2.15 -5.03
CA SER A 332 -11.82 1.65 -3.68
C SER A 332 -11.22 2.52 -2.57
N PHE A 333 -10.14 3.28 -2.85
CA PHE A 333 -9.56 4.20 -1.87
C PHE A 333 -10.57 5.24 -1.35
N PRO A 334 -11.21 6.08 -2.21
CA PRO A 334 -12.16 7.09 -1.73
C PRO A 334 -13.37 6.45 -1.06
N TYR A 335 -13.77 5.24 -1.48
CA TYR A 335 -14.84 4.49 -0.83
C TYR A 335 -14.48 4.17 0.64
N VAL A 336 -13.34 3.53 0.88
CA VAL A 336 -12.90 3.15 2.24
C VAL A 336 -12.64 4.37 3.10
N LEU A 337 -12.02 5.43 2.53
CA LEU A 337 -11.80 6.70 3.21
C LEU A 337 -13.10 7.32 3.73
N ARG A 338 -14.16 7.32 2.91
CA ARG A 338 -15.46 7.88 3.29
C ARG A 338 -16.22 7.01 4.29
N ARG A 339 -16.16 5.69 4.13
CA ARG A 339 -16.83 4.74 5.03
C ARG A 339 -16.24 4.73 6.43
N LEU A 340 -14.91 4.74 6.55
CA LEU A 340 -14.24 4.75 7.85
C LEU A 340 -14.06 6.15 8.44
N ARG A 341 -14.04 7.19 7.62
CA ARG A 341 -13.68 8.56 8.03
C ARG A 341 -12.35 8.57 8.80
N MET A 342 -11.36 7.83 8.29
CA MET A 342 -10.08 7.63 8.95
C MET A 342 -9.41 8.99 9.24
N PRO A 343 -9.10 9.32 10.50
CA PRO A 343 -8.29 10.49 10.85
C PRO A 343 -6.82 10.27 10.46
N GLY A 344 -6.05 11.35 10.40
CA GLY A 344 -4.60 11.23 10.16
C GLY A 344 -4.23 10.74 8.75
N VAL A 345 -5.08 11.01 7.74
CA VAL A 345 -4.75 10.76 6.32
C VAL A 345 -4.24 12.05 5.68
N HIS A 346 -2.95 12.06 5.33
CA HIS A 346 -2.28 13.17 4.68
C HIS A 346 -2.30 13.00 3.15
N LEU A 347 -3.23 13.70 2.50
CA LEU A 347 -3.32 13.78 1.04
C LEU A 347 -2.44 14.93 0.52
N PHE A 348 -1.17 14.62 0.22
CA PHE A 348 -0.19 15.60 -0.23
C PHE A 348 -0.30 15.91 -1.74
N PRO A 349 0.14 17.09 -2.20
CA PRO A 349 -0.02 17.48 -3.60
C PRO A 349 0.85 16.67 -4.56
N VAL A 350 0.47 16.64 -5.84
CA VAL A 350 1.17 15.88 -6.89
C VAL A 350 2.64 16.28 -7.05
N CYS A 351 2.97 17.55 -6.85
CA CYS A 351 4.35 18.03 -6.91
C CYS A 351 5.23 17.35 -5.85
N ALA A 352 4.73 17.21 -4.62
CA ALA A 352 5.42 16.50 -3.56
C ALA A 352 5.68 15.05 -3.95
N ARG A 353 4.70 14.37 -4.59
CA ARG A 353 4.92 13.03 -5.14
C ARG A 353 6.06 12.97 -6.15
N LYS A 354 6.12 13.94 -7.08
CA LYS A 354 7.17 14.04 -8.10
C LYS A 354 8.55 14.29 -7.49
N ASP A 355 8.62 14.86 -6.29
CA ASP A 355 9.89 14.99 -5.57
C ASP A 355 10.34 13.69 -4.91
N LEU A 356 9.41 12.80 -4.53
CA LEU A 356 9.71 11.51 -3.92
C LEU A 356 10.25 10.49 -4.91
N VAL A 357 9.80 10.55 -6.16
CA VAL A 357 10.10 9.53 -7.18
C VAL A 357 10.38 10.12 -8.56
N ASN A 358 11.31 9.50 -9.29
CA ASN A 358 11.34 9.61 -10.75
C ASN A 358 10.33 8.63 -11.34
N SER A 359 9.50 9.06 -12.29
CA SER A 359 8.50 8.20 -12.95
C SER A 359 8.98 7.75 -14.32
N PHE A 360 8.87 6.46 -14.59
CA PHE A 360 9.20 5.82 -15.86
C PHE A 360 7.92 5.25 -16.51
N GLY A 361 8.00 4.96 -17.82
CA GLY A 361 6.94 4.27 -18.54
C GLY A 361 6.89 2.79 -18.19
N HIS A 362 5.72 2.14 -18.35
CA HIS A 362 5.64 0.69 -18.19
C HIS A 362 6.38 -0.03 -19.32
N ARG A 363 7.13 -1.09 -18.99
CA ARG A 363 7.63 -2.02 -20.01
C ARG A 363 6.51 -2.94 -20.50
N ARG A 364 6.68 -3.48 -21.71
CA ARG A 364 5.80 -4.55 -22.21
C ARG A 364 6.10 -5.82 -21.40
N LYS A 365 5.06 -6.49 -20.91
CA LYS A 365 5.20 -7.71 -20.11
C LYS A 365 5.90 -8.82 -20.90
N ALA A 366 6.73 -9.60 -20.22
CA ALA A 366 7.34 -10.80 -20.79
C ALA A 366 6.29 -11.85 -21.18
N LYS A 367 6.63 -12.71 -22.15
CA LYS A 367 5.78 -13.86 -22.49
C LYS A 367 5.76 -14.86 -21.33
N PRO A 368 4.61 -15.46 -20.97
CA PRO A 368 4.57 -16.49 -19.94
C PRO A 368 5.51 -17.65 -20.26
N LEU A 369 6.18 -18.19 -19.24
CA LEU A 369 6.93 -19.44 -19.37
C LEU A 369 5.96 -20.56 -19.75
N ALA A 370 6.27 -21.34 -20.79
CA ALA A 370 5.47 -22.48 -21.18
C ALA A 370 5.47 -23.50 -20.02
N ARG A 371 4.30 -23.78 -19.45
CA ARG A 371 4.14 -24.89 -18.50
C ARG A 371 4.34 -26.19 -19.28
N GLU A 372 5.45 -26.88 -19.07
CA GLU A 372 5.55 -28.30 -19.41
C GLU A 372 4.44 -29.04 -18.65
N ARG A 373 3.47 -29.57 -19.39
CA ARG A 373 2.49 -30.51 -18.84
C ARG A 373 3.27 -31.76 -18.45
N ARG A 374 3.45 -32.00 -17.15
CA ARG A 374 3.80 -33.31 -16.63
C ARG A 374 2.54 -34.06 -16.27
#